data_AF-A0A1Q8A2P4-F1
#
_entry.id   AF-A0A1Q8A2P4-F1
#
_cell.length_a   1.000
_cell.length_b   1.000
_cell.length_c   1.000
_cell.angle_alpha   90.00
_cell.angle_beta   90.00
_cell.angle_gamma   90.00
#
_symmetry.space_group_name_H-M   'P 1'
#
loop_
_entity.id
_entity.type
_entity.pdbx_description
1 polymer ?
#
loop_
_entity_poly.entity_id
_entity_poly.type
_entity_poly.pdbx_seq_one_letter_code
_entity_poly.pdbx_strand_id
1 'polypeptide(L)'
;MRDNAAVIGLKESHGASYGDNWSDVAFQRMPNVSLQPATGKQNISADDLIADVKDGVYIEGDGSFSIDQQRYNFQFGGQVFWEIKDGKKVGLLRDVAYQSRTPDFWNSCDGVGSREHYRLGGSYFDGKGEPGQINAVSHGCPPARFRKINIINTGRKI
;
A
#
# COMPACT_ATOMS: atom_id res chain seq x y z
N MET A 1 -21.43 -8.04 3.25
CA MET A 1 -22.73 -8.67 2.98
C MET A 1 -23.34 -8.93 4.34
N ARG A 2 -24.62 -8.58 4.59
CA ARG A 2 -25.24 -8.90 5.89
C ARG A 2 -25.14 -10.39 6.19
N ASP A 3 -25.25 -11.20 5.15
CA ASP A 3 -25.28 -12.66 5.25
C ASP A 3 -23.92 -13.23 5.71
N ASN A 4 -22.80 -12.69 5.23
CA ASN A 4 -21.46 -13.14 5.64
C ASN A 4 -21.13 -12.78 7.10
N ALA A 5 -21.66 -11.67 7.63
CA ALA A 5 -21.38 -11.24 9.00
C ALA A 5 -21.82 -12.31 10.01
N ALA A 6 -23.02 -12.86 9.83
CA ALA A 6 -23.55 -13.92 10.67
C ALA A 6 -22.72 -15.22 10.58
N VAL A 7 -22.20 -15.57 9.40
CA VAL A 7 -21.37 -16.77 9.18
C VAL A 7 -20.09 -16.73 10.02
N ILE A 8 -19.50 -15.54 10.21
CA ILE A 8 -18.30 -15.34 11.03
C ILE A 8 -18.62 -14.87 12.46
N GLY A 9 -19.87 -15.00 12.90
CA GLY A 9 -20.29 -14.71 14.28
C GLY A 9 -20.42 -13.22 14.63
N LEU A 10 -20.44 -12.32 13.64
CA LEU A 10 -20.67 -10.89 13.87
C LEU A 10 -22.17 -10.58 13.91
N LYS A 11 -22.54 -9.65 14.81
CA LYS A 11 -23.93 -9.19 14.97
C LYS A 11 -24.38 -8.27 13.83
N GLU A 12 -23.44 -7.59 13.18
CA GLU A 12 -23.72 -6.58 12.16
C GLU A 12 -22.67 -6.58 11.04
N SER A 13 -23.05 -6.00 9.90
CA SER A 13 -22.20 -5.88 8.71
C SER A 13 -21.24 -4.70 8.85
N HIS A 14 -20.00 -4.85 8.39
CA HIS A 14 -19.02 -3.76 8.31
C HIS A 14 -19.30 -2.74 7.17
N GLY A 15 -20.43 -2.84 6.46
CA GLY A 15 -20.82 -1.90 5.39
C GLY A 15 -19.94 -1.95 4.13
N ALA A 16 -19.00 -2.89 4.03
CA ALA A 16 -17.99 -2.94 2.95
C ALA A 16 -18.34 -3.96 1.84
N SER A 17 -19.63 -4.06 1.49
CA SER A 17 -20.08 -5.01 0.47
C SER A 17 -21.14 -4.42 -0.40
N TYR A 18 -20.81 -4.32 -1.68
CA TYR A 18 -21.56 -3.62 -2.70
C TYR A 18 -21.10 -4.13 -4.07
N GLY A 19 -21.99 -4.10 -5.06
CA GLY A 19 -21.65 -4.24 -6.48
C GLY A 19 -21.36 -2.87 -7.09
N ASP A 20 -20.69 -2.84 -8.22
CA ASP A 20 -20.44 -1.62 -9.01
C ASP A 20 -21.64 -1.21 -9.88
N ASN A 21 -22.60 -2.11 -10.15
CA ASN A 21 -23.90 -1.77 -10.74
C ASN A 21 -25.10 -2.47 -10.07
N TRP A 22 -26.31 -2.14 -10.51
CA TRP A 22 -27.57 -2.66 -9.93
C TRP A 22 -27.82 -4.16 -10.20
N SER A 23 -27.26 -4.69 -11.30
CA SER A 23 -27.41 -6.08 -11.74
C SER A 23 -26.31 -7.00 -11.22
N ASP A 24 -25.30 -6.45 -10.56
CA ASP A 24 -24.11 -7.17 -10.13
C ASP A 24 -24.22 -7.76 -8.73
N VAL A 25 -23.59 -8.91 -8.54
CA VAL A 25 -23.53 -9.58 -7.24
C VAL A 25 -22.66 -8.77 -6.28
N ALA A 26 -23.23 -8.36 -5.15
CA ALA A 26 -22.47 -7.71 -4.09
C ALA A 26 -21.61 -8.72 -3.32
N PHE A 27 -20.31 -8.43 -3.19
CA PHE A 27 -19.39 -9.21 -2.35
C PHE A 27 -18.49 -8.29 -1.54
N GLN A 28 -17.53 -8.84 -0.78
CA GLN A 28 -16.65 -8.03 0.07
C GLN A 28 -15.70 -7.19 -0.78
N ARG A 29 -15.82 -5.87 -0.67
CA ARG A 29 -14.97 -4.89 -1.37
C ARG A 29 -14.06 -4.19 -0.38
N MET A 30 -13.01 -3.56 -0.90
CA MET A 30 -12.13 -2.74 -0.07
C MET A 30 -12.86 -1.43 0.27
N PRO A 31 -12.86 -0.99 1.53
CA PRO A 31 -13.22 0.39 1.85
C PRO A 31 -12.02 1.31 1.53
N ASN A 32 -12.11 2.57 1.93
CA ASN A 32 -10.93 3.42 1.99
C ASN A 32 -10.01 2.93 3.13
N VAL A 33 -8.77 2.57 2.81
CA VAL A 33 -7.79 2.07 3.78
C VAL A 33 -6.64 3.05 3.86
N SER A 34 -6.33 3.55 5.05
CA SER A 34 -5.30 4.57 5.24
C SER A 34 -4.38 4.22 6.40
N LEU A 35 -3.10 4.58 6.27
CA LEU A 35 -2.12 4.48 7.34
C LEU A 35 -2.22 5.73 8.22
N GLN A 36 -2.44 5.54 9.51
CA GLN A 36 -2.50 6.65 10.46
C GLN A 36 -1.11 7.31 10.59
N PRO A 37 -1.01 8.66 10.60
CA PRO A 37 0.25 9.34 10.85
C PRO A 37 0.76 9.10 12.27
N ALA A 38 2.07 9.29 12.45
CA ALA A 38 2.68 9.24 13.77
C ALA A 38 1.98 10.17 14.76
N THR A 39 1.84 9.71 16.00
CA THR A 39 1.21 10.48 17.07
C THR A 39 2.22 11.43 17.71
N GLY A 40 1.74 12.59 18.16
CA GLY A 40 2.56 13.60 18.83
C GLY A 40 2.68 14.90 18.04
N LYS A 41 3.57 15.79 18.51
CA LYS A 41 3.78 17.13 17.93
C LYS A 41 5.04 17.23 17.07
N GLN A 42 5.83 16.16 16.99
CA GLN A 42 7.03 16.16 16.18
C GLN A 42 6.63 16.14 14.70
N ASN A 43 7.17 17.08 13.93
CA ASN A 43 7.05 17.05 12.48
C ASN A 43 8.06 16.01 11.95
N ILE A 44 7.57 14.92 11.38
CA ILE A 44 8.39 13.81 10.86
C ILE A 44 8.17 13.75 9.36
N SER A 45 9.15 14.23 8.61
CA SER A 45 9.16 14.25 7.16
C SER A 45 9.73 12.97 6.56
N ALA A 46 9.62 12.82 5.24
CA ALA A 46 10.31 11.76 4.52
C ALA A 46 11.84 11.84 4.70
N ASP A 47 12.41 13.04 4.70
CA ASP A 47 13.86 13.24 4.86
C ASP A 47 14.33 12.84 6.26
N ASP A 48 13.51 13.07 7.29
CA ASP A 48 13.80 12.59 8.66
C ASP A 48 13.85 11.06 8.74
N LEU A 49 12.93 10.37 8.07
CA LEU A 49 12.93 8.91 7.99
C LEU A 49 14.12 8.37 7.18
N ILE A 50 14.49 9.07 6.10
CA ILE A 50 15.61 8.74 5.22
C ILE A 50 16.95 8.92 5.92
N ALA A 51 17.12 9.90 6.82
CA ALA A 51 18.39 10.22 7.47
C ALA A 51 19.07 9.02 8.18
N ASP A 52 18.29 8.05 8.65
CA ASP A 52 18.73 6.82 9.31
C ASP A 52 18.67 5.58 8.38
N VAL A 53 18.77 5.80 7.07
CA VAL A 53 18.86 4.75 6.04
C VAL A 53 20.25 4.79 5.41
N LYS A 54 21.06 3.77 5.71
CA LYS A 54 22.40 3.62 5.15
C LYS A 54 22.38 3.25 3.65
N ASP A 55 21.51 2.33 3.28
CA ASP A 55 21.33 1.87 1.90
C ASP A 55 19.86 1.46 1.72
N GLY A 56 19.21 1.96 0.68
CA GLY A 56 17.80 1.68 0.44
C GLY A 56 17.24 2.38 -0.79
N VAL A 57 15.92 2.34 -0.93
CA VAL A 57 15.18 2.98 -2.02
C VAL A 57 14.03 3.80 -1.43
N TYR A 58 13.92 5.06 -1.83
CA TYR A 58 12.73 5.87 -1.60
C TYR A 58 11.81 5.76 -2.82
N ILE A 59 10.55 5.41 -2.59
CA ILE A 59 9.55 5.20 -3.65
C ILE A 59 8.48 6.27 -3.51
N GLU A 60 8.23 7.03 -4.57
CA GLU A 60 7.19 8.06 -4.62
C GLU A 60 6.08 7.66 -5.58
N GLY A 61 4.85 7.96 -5.16
CA GLY A 61 3.66 7.64 -5.93
C GLY A 61 3.34 6.16 -5.97
N ASP A 62 2.41 5.80 -6.85
CA ASP A 62 1.95 4.45 -7.07
C ASP A 62 2.31 3.91 -8.46
N GLY A 63 2.27 2.59 -8.63
CA GLY A 63 2.63 1.96 -9.90
C GLY A 63 1.81 0.70 -10.13
N SER A 64 2.45 -0.33 -10.67
CA SER A 64 1.80 -1.63 -10.83
C SER A 64 1.47 -2.25 -9.47
N PHE A 65 0.33 -2.93 -9.39
CA PHE A 65 -0.06 -3.73 -8.22
C PHE A 65 -0.30 -5.18 -8.61
N SER A 66 0.35 -6.12 -7.95
CA SER A 66 0.07 -7.54 -8.10
C SER A 66 -0.01 -8.20 -6.73
N ILE A 67 -1.06 -9.00 -6.50
CA ILE A 67 -1.34 -9.68 -5.24
C ILE A 67 -1.80 -11.09 -5.58
N ASP A 68 -1.32 -12.10 -4.84
CA ASP A 68 -1.75 -13.47 -5.03
C ASP A 68 -3.20 -13.70 -4.56
N GLN A 69 -3.79 -14.85 -4.93
CA GLN A 69 -5.18 -15.18 -4.59
C GLN A 69 -5.41 -15.28 -3.07
N GLN A 70 -4.40 -15.73 -2.32
CA GLN A 70 -4.47 -15.85 -0.86
C GLN A 70 -4.29 -14.50 -0.15
N ARG A 71 -3.99 -13.42 -0.89
CA ARG A 71 -3.69 -12.07 -0.36
C ARG A 71 -2.51 -12.05 0.61
N TYR A 72 -1.64 -13.03 0.45
CA TYR A 72 -0.52 -13.28 1.33
C TYR A 72 0.76 -12.67 0.77
N ASN A 73 0.94 -12.71 -0.56
CA ASN A 73 2.12 -12.18 -1.26
C ASN A 73 1.73 -11.02 -2.17
N PHE A 74 2.60 -10.03 -2.29
CA PHE A 74 2.42 -8.92 -3.20
C PHE A 74 3.72 -8.51 -3.91
N GLN A 75 3.57 -7.85 -5.05
CA GLN A 75 4.62 -7.12 -5.76
C GLN A 75 4.08 -5.78 -6.22
N PHE A 76 4.64 -4.68 -5.72
CA PHE A 76 4.21 -3.32 -6.05
C PHE A 76 5.35 -2.49 -6.64
N GLY A 77 4.97 -1.50 -7.47
CA GLY A 77 5.87 -0.48 -8.02
C GLY A 77 5.56 0.92 -7.47
N GLY A 78 6.12 1.93 -8.13
CA GLY A 78 5.92 3.36 -7.85
C GLY A 78 6.20 4.19 -9.11
N GLN A 79 6.00 5.50 -9.03
CA GLN A 79 6.22 6.42 -10.16
C GLN A 79 7.68 6.87 -10.24
N VAL A 80 8.30 7.15 -9.10
CA VAL A 80 9.68 7.63 -9.00
C VAL A 80 10.42 6.84 -7.93
N PHE A 81 11.67 6.47 -8.23
CA PHE A 81 12.52 5.71 -7.34
C PHE A 81 13.83 6.44 -7.14
N TRP A 82 14.23 6.66 -5.89
CA TRP A 82 15.52 7.23 -5.54
C TRP A 82 16.36 6.21 -4.79
N GLU A 83 17.61 6.04 -5.20
CA GLU A 83 18.60 5.37 -4.37
C GLU A 83 18.91 6.23 -3.14
N ILE A 84 18.93 5.60 -1.98
CA ILE A 84 19.37 6.22 -0.72
C ILE A 84 20.75 5.67 -0.37
N LYS A 85 21.71 6.56 -0.11
CA LYS A 85 23.00 6.22 0.53
C LYS A 85 23.28 7.17 1.68
N ASP A 86 23.68 6.62 2.81
CA ASP A 86 24.09 7.34 4.02
C ASP A 86 23.16 8.52 4.37
N GLY A 87 21.85 8.24 4.38
CA GLY A 87 20.83 9.20 4.76
C GLY A 87 20.43 10.21 3.69
N LYS A 88 20.80 10.01 2.42
CA LYS A 88 20.55 10.96 1.33
C LYS A 88 20.08 10.28 0.05
N LYS A 89 19.17 10.92 -0.69
CA LYS A 89 18.83 10.55 -2.07
C LYS A 89 20.02 10.88 -2.97
N VAL A 90 20.59 9.89 -3.65
CA VAL A 90 21.81 10.07 -4.46
C VAL A 90 21.60 9.97 -5.96
N GLY A 91 20.50 9.34 -6.42
CA GLY A 91 20.21 9.20 -7.84
C GLY A 91 18.88 8.53 -8.10
N LEU A 92 18.38 8.66 -9.33
CA LEU A 92 17.15 8.00 -9.77
C LEU A 92 17.44 6.56 -10.18
N LEU A 93 16.51 5.67 -9.82
CA LEU A 93 16.49 4.28 -10.25
C LEU A 93 15.35 4.05 -11.26
N ARG A 94 15.49 2.99 -12.06
CA ARG A 94 14.44 2.50 -12.97
C ARG A 94 14.18 1.02 -12.76
N ASP A 95 13.02 0.58 -13.22
CA ASP A 95 12.62 -0.84 -13.22
C ASP A 95 12.63 -1.45 -11.81
N VAL A 96 12.21 -0.68 -10.80
CA VAL A 96 12.18 -1.12 -9.40
C VAL A 96 10.79 -1.62 -9.03
N ALA A 97 10.72 -2.79 -8.41
CA ALA A 97 9.55 -3.23 -7.68
C ALA A 97 9.95 -3.80 -6.32
N TYR A 98 9.02 -3.75 -5.36
CA TYR A 98 9.21 -4.34 -4.04
C TYR A 98 8.22 -5.48 -3.81
N GLN A 99 8.70 -6.52 -3.16
CA GLN A 99 7.94 -7.75 -2.89
C GLN A 99 8.01 -8.08 -1.41
N SER A 100 6.89 -8.58 -0.88
CA SER A 100 6.87 -9.15 0.46
C SER A 100 5.62 -9.99 0.68
N ARG A 101 5.61 -10.65 1.83
CA ARG A 101 4.40 -11.18 2.44
C ARG A 101 3.73 -10.07 3.25
N THR A 102 2.41 -9.93 3.17
CA THR A 102 1.67 -8.83 3.79
C THR A 102 1.97 -8.67 5.29
N PRO A 103 1.94 -9.73 6.13
CA PRO A 103 2.26 -9.57 7.55
C PRO A 103 3.72 -9.17 7.81
N ASP A 104 4.65 -9.72 7.03
CA ASP A 104 6.09 -9.46 7.19
C ASP A 104 6.42 -8.01 6.80
N PHE A 105 5.79 -7.49 5.74
CA PHE A 105 5.89 -6.08 5.35
C PHE A 105 5.42 -5.15 6.46
N TRP A 106 4.20 -5.32 6.96
CA TRP A 106 3.66 -4.44 7.99
C TRP A 106 4.40 -4.55 9.33
N ASN A 107 4.87 -5.74 9.71
CA ASN A 107 5.72 -5.92 10.90
C ASN A 107 7.11 -5.29 10.75
N SER A 108 7.56 -5.02 9.53
CA SER A 108 8.83 -4.34 9.27
C SER A 108 8.74 -2.81 9.26
N CYS A 109 7.53 -2.25 9.43
CA CYS A 109 7.31 -0.82 9.53
C CYS A 109 7.90 -0.29 10.85
N ASP A 110 8.94 0.53 10.77
CA ASP A 110 9.66 1.05 11.95
C ASP A 110 9.65 2.59 12.02
N GLY A 111 8.95 3.25 11.11
CA GLY A 111 8.85 4.71 11.07
C GLY A 111 7.68 5.16 10.22
N VAL A 112 6.95 6.16 10.71
CA VAL A 112 5.78 6.74 10.05
C VAL A 112 5.88 8.26 10.19
N GLY A 113 5.59 8.99 9.11
CA GLY A 113 5.60 10.44 9.06
C GLY A 113 4.43 11.07 9.81
N SER A 114 4.56 12.35 10.12
CA SER A 114 3.53 13.11 10.82
C SER A 114 2.43 13.59 9.86
N ARG A 115 1.36 14.17 10.43
CA ARG A 115 0.15 14.55 9.69
C ARG A 115 0.41 15.59 8.60
N GLU A 116 1.38 16.46 8.79
CA GLU A 116 1.78 17.52 7.86
C GLU A 116 2.24 16.96 6.51
N HIS A 117 2.77 15.73 6.52
CA HIS A 117 3.27 15.02 5.33
C HIS A 117 2.27 14.01 4.77
N TYR A 118 1.06 13.93 5.32
CA TYR A 118 0.03 13.00 4.86
C TYR A 118 -0.43 13.34 3.43
N ARG A 119 -0.54 12.31 2.59
CA ARG A 119 -1.10 12.41 1.24
C ARG A 119 -2.28 11.46 1.10
N LEU A 120 -3.32 11.89 0.40
CA LEU A 120 -4.46 11.06 0.02
C LEU A 120 -4.39 10.80 -1.48
N GLY A 121 -4.21 9.54 -1.85
CA GLY A 121 -4.32 9.06 -3.23
C GLY A 121 -5.60 8.26 -3.42
N GLY A 122 -5.85 7.84 -4.65
CA GLY A 122 -6.96 6.96 -4.98
C GLY A 122 -6.82 6.32 -6.35
N SER A 123 -7.58 5.27 -6.55
CA SER A 123 -7.68 4.56 -7.82
C SER A 123 -9.15 4.36 -8.17
N TYR A 124 -9.49 4.57 -9.44
CA TYR A 124 -10.81 4.25 -9.99
C TYR A 124 -10.91 2.80 -10.46
N PHE A 125 -9.84 2.01 -10.26
CA PHE A 125 -9.64 0.72 -10.91
C PHE A 125 -9.38 -0.42 -9.91
N ASP A 126 -10.01 -0.43 -8.71
CA ASP A 126 -9.99 -1.61 -7.81
C ASP A 126 -10.85 -2.73 -8.41
N GLY A 127 -10.23 -3.55 -9.25
CA GLY A 127 -10.85 -4.69 -9.92
C GLY A 127 -10.92 -5.94 -9.04
N LYS A 128 -12.10 -6.54 -8.90
CA LYS A 128 -12.32 -7.81 -8.19
C LYS A 128 -13.49 -8.61 -8.79
N GLY A 129 -13.54 -9.90 -8.48
CA GLY A 129 -14.66 -10.77 -8.84
C GLY A 129 -14.50 -11.46 -10.20
N GLU A 130 -15.36 -12.45 -10.43
CA GLU A 130 -15.56 -13.12 -11.71
C GLU A 130 -17.07 -13.42 -11.84
N PRO A 131 -17.83 -12.69 -12.68
CA PRO A 131 -17.40 -11.62 -13.59
C PRO A 131 -16.76 -10.42 -12.89
N GLY A 132 -15.81 -9.77 -13.57
CA GLY A 132 -15.03 -8.66 -13.00
C GLY A 132 -15.85 -7.40 -12.76
N GLN A 133 -15.65 -6.79 -11.59
CA GLN A 133 -16.27 -5.53 -11.15
C GLN A 133 -15.19 -4.52 -10.75
N ILE A 134 -15.45 -3.21 -10.93
CA ILE A 134 -14.48 -2.13 -10.69
C ILE A 134 -15.04 -1.10 -9.70
N ASN A 135 -14.23 -0.71 -8.71
CA ASN A 135 -14.60 0.32 -7.74
C ASN A 135 -13.57 1.44 -7.62
N ALA A 136 -14.05 2.61 -7.19
CA ALA A 136 -13.22 3.69 -6.70
C ALA A 136 -12.84 3.45 -5.24
N VAL A 137 -11.54 3.58 -4.92
CA VAL A 137 -10.98 3.47 -3.57
C VAL A 137 -9.98 4.59 -3.34
N SER A 138 -9.84 5.02 -2.09
CA SER A 138 -8.81 5.97 -1.67
C SER A 138 -7.91 5.38 -0.60
N HIS A 139 -6.64 5.76 -0.67
CA HIS A 139 -5.59 5.34 0.26
C HIS A 139 -4.81 6.55 0.70
N GLY A 140 -4.87 6.85 1.99
CA GLY A 140 -4.08 7.91 2.57
C GLY A 140 -2.89 7.37 3.35
N CYS A 141 -1.75 8.02 3.20
CA CYS A 141 -0.51 7.56 3.79
C CYS A 141 0.42 8.77 4.03
N PRO A 142 1.02 8.91 5.22
CA PRO A 142 2.25 9.68 5.37
C PRO A 142 3.42 8.89 4.75
N PRO A 143 4.63 9.49 4.63
CA PRO A 143 5.84 8.70 4.39
C PRO A 143 5.97 7.60 5.46
N ALA A 144 6.37 6.40 5.06
CA ALA A 144 6.57 5.29 5.98
C ALA A 144 7.84 4.52 5.61
N ARG A 145 8.52 3.98 6.61
CA ARG A 145 9.79 3.27 6.46
C ARG A 145 9.60 1.81 6.82
N PHE A 146 10.03 0.94 5.90
CA PHE A 146 9.94 -0.51 6.02
C PHE A 146 11.34 -1.11 5.89
N ARG A 147 11.71 -2.00 6.81
CA ARG A 147 13.06 -2.59 6.88
C ARG A 147 13.11 -3.95 6.20
N LYS A 148 14.24 -4.25 5.55
CA LYS A 148 14.53 -5.58 4.98
C LYS A 148 13.49 -6.06 3.95
N ILE A 149 12.97 -5.13 3.14
CA ILE A 149 12.05 -5.45 2.04
C ILE A 149 12.84 -5.95 0.83
N ASN A 150 12.32 -6.97 0.15
CA ASN A 150 12.92 -7.48 -1.07
C ASN A 150 12.67 -6.51 -2.23
N ILE A 151 13.74 -6.01 -2.84
CA ILE A 151 13.70 -5.12 -4.00
C ILE A 151 14.19 -5.90 -5.22
N ILE A 152 13.43 -5.85 -6.31
CA ILE A 152 13.75 -6.52 -7.57
C ILE A 152 13.91 -5.52 -8.72
N ASN A 153 14.71 -5.90 -9.71
CA ASN A 153 14.80 -5.20 -10.99
C ASN A 153 13.90 -5.91 -12.02
N THR A 154 12.83 -5.25 -12.45
CA THR A 154 11.83 -5.81 -13.38
C THR A 154 12.25 -5.77 -14.85
N GLY A 155 13.32 -5.04 -15.18
CA GLY A 155 13.88 -4.92 -16.53
C GLY A 155 14.93 -5.98 -16.86
N ARG A 156 15.37 -6.77 -15.88
CA ARG A 156 16.30 -7.88 -16.13
C ARG A 156 15.62 -8.98 -16.95
N LYS A 157 16.12 -9.19 -18.16
CA LYS A 157 15.87 -10.43 -18.91
C LYS A 157 16.69 -11.54 -18.24
N ILE A 158 16.02 -12.63 -17.89
CA ILE A 158 16.66 -13.90 -17.50
C ILE A 158 17.29 -14.50 -18.75
#